data_AF-A0A1N6N184-F1
#
_entry.id   AF-A0A1N6N184-F1
#
_cell.length_a   1.000
_cell.length_b   1.000
_cell.length_c   1.000
_cell.angle_alpha   90.00
_cell.angle_beta   90.00
_cell.angle_gamma   90.00
#
_symmetry.space_group_name_H-M   'P 1'
#
loop_
_entity.id
_entity.type
_entity.pdbx_description
1 polymer ?
#
loop_
_entity_poly.entity_id
_entity_poly.type
_entity_poly.pdbx_seq_one_letter_code
_entity_poly.pdbx_strand_id
1 'polypeptide(L)' 'MAKRKRSKTQQSFMGISVPQLIQLKDESPNTYENAKKYIDPYSTNDGNVLIPLNRSMRRYAKKMKIELKEAK' A
#
# COMPACT_ATOMS: atom_id res chain seq x y z
N MET A 1 -3.02 4.19 34.02
CA MET A 1 -2.45 5.37 33.32
C MET A 1 -3.40 5.80 32.22
N ALA A 2 -4.08 6.95 32.36
CA ALA A 2 -4.95 7.47 31.30
C ALA A 2 -4.08 7.90 30.12
N LYS A 3 -4.33 7.35 28.92
CA LYS A 3 -3.64 7.75 27.69
C LYS A 3 -3.84 9.26 27.51
N ARG A 4 -2.76 10.04 27.61
CA ARG A 4 -2.75 11.49 27.37
C ARG A 4 -3.51 11.77 26.08
N LYS A 5 -4.66 12.45 26.18
CA LYS A 5 -5.42 12.92 25.02
C LYS A 5 -4.50 13.86 24.23
N ARG A 6 -4.00 13.39 23.08
CA ARG A 6 -3.25 14.22 22.15
C ARG A 6 -4.15 15.39 21.73
N SER A 7 -3.58 16.59 21.68
CA SER A 7 -4.29 17.83 21.35
C SER A 7 -5.07 17.69 20.04
N LYS A 8 -6.26 18.27 19.94
CA LYS A 8 -7.05 18.33 18.68
C LYS A 8 -6.28 18.97 17.53
N THR A 9 -5.24 19.79 17.81
CA THR A 9 -4.33 20.30 16.77
C THR A 9 -3.41 19.24 16.15
N GLN A 10 -3.26 18.05 16.76
CA GLN A 10 -2.66 16.87 16.13
C GLN A 10 -3.69 16.01 15.37
N GLN A 11 -4.99 16.29 15.50
CA GLN A 11 -6.04 15.71 14.65
C GLN A 11 -6.16 16.57 13.40
N SER A 12 -5.24 16.31 12.50
CA SER A 12 -5.28 16.86 11.16
C SER A 12 -6.59 16.58 10.40
N PHE A 13 -6.83 17.38 9.36
CA PHE A 13 -8.02 17.29 8.50
C PHE A 13 -8.22 15.85 8.01
N MET A 14 -9.38 15.26 8.30
CA MET A 14 -9.73 13.86 7.96
C MET A 14 -8.80 12.78 8.54
N GLY A 15 -8.05 13.07 9.62
CA GLY A 15 -7.20 12.09 10.30
C GLY A 15 -5.83 11.85 9.67
N ILE A 16 -5.40 12.66 8.69
CA ILE A 16 -4.10 12.54 7.99
C ILE A 16 -3.18 13.67 8.39
N SER A 17 -2.09 13.42 9.12
CA SER A 17 -1.23 14.48 9.68
C SER A 17 -0.65 15.42 8.61
N VAL A 18 -0.35 16.67 8.96
CA VAL A 18 0.25 17.63 8.01
C VAL A 18 1.52 17.08 7.33
N PRO A 19 2.46 16.42 8.02
CA PRO A 19 3.60 15.77 7.38
C PRO A 19 3.21 14.66 6.40
N GLN A 20 2.21 13.84 6.74
CA GLN A 20 1.67 12.81 5.83
C GLN A 20 0.99 13.44 4.61
N LEU A 21 0.36 14.60 4.77
CA LEU A 21 -0.28 15.32 3.67
C LEU A 21 0.75 16.00 2.75
N ILE A 22 1.87 16.47 3.30
CA ILE A 22 3.01 16.99 2.55
C ILE A 22 3.70 15.85 1.79
N GLN A 23 3.99 14.73 2.47
CA GLN A 23 4.47 13.51 1.80
C GLN A 23 3.51 13.06 0.69
N LEU A 24 2.19 13.06 0.91
CA LEU A 24 1.23 12.70 -0.12
C LEU A 24 1.25 13.68 -1.33
N LYS A 25 1.55 14.96 -1.09
CA LYS A 25 1.64 16.00 -2.13
C LYS A 25 2.98 15.95 -2.88
N ASP A 26 4.07 15.67 -2.17
CA ASP A 26 5.44 15.70 -2.69
C ASP A 26 5.86 14.32 -3.27
N GLU A 27 5.37 13.21 -2.72
CA GLU A 27 5.56 11.83 -3.20
C GLU A 27 4.57 11.44 -4.31
N SER A 28 4.38 12.33 -5.28
CA SER A 28 3.79 11.96 -6.56
C SER A 28 4.79 11.56 -7.68
N PRO A 29 6.02 11.06 -7.43
CA PRO A 29 6.74 10.34 -8.47
C PRO A 29 6.22 8.90 -8.51
N ASN A 30 5.31 8.65 -9.47
CA ASN A 30 4.96 7.36 -10.03
C ASN A 30 4.91 6.20 -9.02
N THR A 31 3.87 6.16 -8.19
CA THR A 31 3.45 4.94 -7.46
C THR A 31 3.43 3.71 -8.39
N TYR A 32 3.11 3.93 -9.67
CA TYR A 32 3.22 2.94 -10.74
C TYR A 32 4.66 2.46 -11.00
N GLU A 33 5.65 3.35 -11.09
CA GLU A 33 7.05 2.97 -11.32
C GLU A 33 7.65 2.25 -10.10
N ASN A 34 7.30 2.68 -8.89
CA ASN A 34 7.77 2.00 -7.68
C ASN A 34 7.13 0.62 -7.53
N ALA A 35 5.82 0.50 -7.84
CA ALA A 35 5.17 -0.79 -7.91
C ALA A 35 5.80 -1.68 -8.98
N LYS A 36 6.12 -1.13 -10.16
CA LYS A 36 6.79 -1.87 -11.24
C LYS A 36 8.17 -2.38 -10.81
N LYS A 37 9.02 -1.50 -10.25
CA LYS A 37 10.34 -1.88 -9.71
C LYS A 37 10.26 -2.95 -8.62
N TYR A 38 9.23 -2.90 -7.77
CA TYR A 38 9.01 -3.91 -6.74
C TYR A 38 8.55 -5.26 -7.32
N ILE A 39 7.78 -5.23 -8.41
CA ILE A 39 7.24 -6.42 -9.09
C ILE A 39 8.29 -7.09 -9.99
N ASP A 40 9.19 -6.32 -10.60
CA ASP A 40 10.18 -6.81 -11.58
C ASP A 40 10.94 -8.09 -11.14
N PRO A 41 11.43 -8.23 -9.89
CA PRO A 41 12.13 -9.45 -9.45
C PRO A 41 11.27 -10.71 -9.40
N TYR A 42 9.95 -10.55 -9.40
CA TYR A 42 8.96 -11.63 -9.28
C TYR A 42 8.22 -11.90 -10.61
N SER A 43 8.56 -11.15 -11.67
CA SER A 43 8.00 -11.33 -12.99
C SER A 43 8.55 -12.61 -13.62
N THR A 44 7.67 -13.47 -14.12
CA THR A 44 8.05 -14.75 -14.73
C THR A 44 8.33 -14.62 -16.25
N ASN A 45 8.48 -13.40 -16.78
CA ASN A 45 8.64 -13.08 -18.22
C ASN A 45 7.48 -13.52 -19.14
N ASP A 46 6.62 -14.44 -18.71
CA ASP A 46 5.40 -14.90 -19.39
C ASP A 46 4.17 -14.01 -19.11
N GLY A 47 4.39 -12.79 -18.58
CA GLY A 47 3.32 -11.88 -18.14
C GLY A 47 2.67 -12.25 -16.79
N ASN A 48 3.10 -13.35 -16.17
CA ASN A 48 2.68 -13.75 -14.83
C ASN A 48 3.67 -13.24 -13.77
N VAL A 49 3.16 -13.09 -12.54
CA VAL A 49 3.92 -12.53 -11.41
C VAL A 49 3.75 -13.43 -10.19
N LEU A 50 4.86 -13.90 -9.63
CA LEU A 50 4.90 -14.81 -8.48
C LEU A 50 5.37 -14.07 -7.22
N ILE A 51 4.45 -13.38 -6.56
CA ILE A 51 4.75 -12.53 -5.39
C ILE A 51 4.21 -13.15 -4.09
N PRO A 52 4.98 -13.09 -2.98
CA PRO A 52 4.44 -13.37 -1.66
C PRO A 52 3.39 -12.31 -1.26
N LEU A 53 2.13 -12.72 -1.18
CA LEU A 53 1.03 -11.84 -0.80
C LEU A 53 0.78 -11.87 0.72
N ASN A 54 0.71 -10.70 1.35
CA ASN A 54 0.27 -10.58 2.74
C ASN A 54 -1.27 -10.69 2.88
N ARG A 55 -1.78 -10.74 4.11
CA ARG A 55 -3.22 -10.93 4.39
C ARG A 55 -4.10 -9.80 3.84
N SER A 56 -3.65 -8.54 3.91
CA SER A 56 -4.42 -7.40 3.40
C SER A 56 -4.49 -7.42 1.88
N MET A 57 -3.40 -7.74 1.19
CA MET A 57 -3.36 -7.90 -0.26
C MET A 57 -4.25 -9.04 -0.74
N ARG A 58 -4.22 -10.20 -0.09
CA ARG A 58 -5.15 -11.32 -0.42
C ARG A 58 -6.62 -10.94 -0.24
N ARG A 59 -6.97 -10.22 0.82
CA ARG A 59 -8.33 -9.71 1.05
C ARG A 59 -8.76 -8.72 -0.03
N TYR A 60 -7.86 -7.83 -0.41
CA TYR A 60 -8.11 -6.84 -1.45
C TYR A 60 -8.32 -7.52 -2.82
N ALA A 61 -7.46 -8.46 -3.20
CA ALA A 61 -7.61 -9.26 -4.41
C ALA A 61 -8.96 -9.99 -4.46
N LYS A 62 -9.38 -10.62 -3.35
CA LYS A 62 -10.71 -11.24 -3.23
C LYS A 62 -11.86 -10.23 -3.44
N LYS A 63 -11.73 -9.02 -2.89
CA LYS A 63 -12.71 -7.94 -3.07
C LYS A 63 -12.80 -7.51 -4.54
N MET A 64 -11.66 -7.44 -5.23
CA MET A 64 -11.54 -7.05 -6.63
C MET A 64 -11.79 -8.21 -7.61
N LYS A 65 -12.11 -9.42 -7.11
CA LYS A 65 -12.28 -10.65 -7.90
C LYS A 65 -11.07 -11.00 -8.78
N ILE A 66 -9.87 -10.69 -8.30
CA ILE A 66 -8.63 -11.11 -8.96
C ILE A 66 -8.40 -12.59 -8.64
N GLU A 67 -8.19 -13.41 -9.66
CA GLU A 67 -7.85 -14.81 -9.49
C GLU A 67 -6.42 -14.95 -8.95
N LEU A 68 -6.28 -15.61 -7.80
CA LEU A 68 -4.99 -15.95 -7.20
C LEU A 68 -4.77 -17.46 -7.34
N LYS A 69 -3.70 -17.85 -8.02
CA LYS A 69 -3.24 -19.24 -8.07
C LYS A 69 -2.06 -19.41 -7.12
N GLU A 70 -2.09 -20.44 -6.29
CA GLU A 70 -0.93 -20.81 -5.46
C GLU A 70 0.17 -21.34 -6.37
N ALA A 71 1.36 -20.74 -6.27
CA ALA A 71 2.55 -21.27 -6.91
C ALA A 71 3.14 -22.37 -6.00
N LYS A 72 3.44 -23.52 -6.60
CA LYS A 72 4.12 -24.64 -5.94
C LYS A 72 5.62 -24.44 -5.94
#